data_AF-A0A973KP80-F1
#
_entry.id   AF-A0A973KP80-F1
#
_cell.length_a   1.000
_cell.length_b   1.000
_cell.length_c   1.000
_cell.angle_alpha   90.00
_cell.angle_beta   90.00
_cell.angle_gamma   90.00
#
_symmetry.space_group_name_H-M   'P 1'
#
loop_
_entity.id
_entity.type
_entity.pdbx_description
1 polymer ?
#
loop_
_entity_poly.entity_id
_entity_poly.type
_entity_poly.pdbx_seq_one_letter_code
_entity_poly.pdbx_strand_id
1 'polypeptide(L)'
;DYVVMQFWGNAWGYTWCMDGITYNASQQRYFTRYKADLRRLTEQIAAAGGTRRPRIVWVLQGPDPITPDRVRRVNHMYEQQAAASGDLVADAGATVSPADARYTWSQYLPCTAYEHEHRDYCTQPGRDRTALHLDQDYLHFCLAPTTATPKPCPVRSPGILRITREITRVIGERAR
;
A
#
# COMPACT_ATOMS: atom_id res chain seq x y z
N ASP A 1 -11.27 -2.08 17.00
CA ASP A 1 -12.33 -1.75 16.00
C ASP A 1 -11.90 -2.06 14.57
N TYR A 2 -10.67 -1.72 14.19
CA TYR A 2 -10.18 -1.88 12.82
C TYR A 2 -8.91 -2.73 12.75
N VAL A 3 -8.70 -3.39 11.61
CA VAL A 3 -7.43 -4.00 11.20
C VAL A 3 -7.01 -3.36 9.88
N VAL A 4 -5.87 -2.67 9.84
CA VAL A 4 -5.32 -2.10 8.60
C VAL A 4 -4.52 -3.19 7.89
N MET A 5 -4.88 -3.49 6.63
CA MET A 5 -4.35 -4.66 5.94
C MET A 5 -3.87 -4.35 4.53
N GLN A 6 -2.66 -4.81 4.23
CA GLN A 6 -2.11 -4.91 2.88
C GLN A 6 -1.22 -6.14 2.82
N PHE A 7 -1.40 -6.97 1.79
CA PHE A 7 -0.50 -8.09 1.54
C PHE A 7 0.62 -7.67 0.61
N TRP A 8 1.84 -8.10 0.90
CA TRP A 8 2.93 -8.03 -0.09
C TRP A 8 3.29 -9.44 -0.55
N GLY A 9 2.59 -9.91 -1.58
CA GLY A 9 2.85 -11.21 -2.19
C GLY A 9 3.99 -11.10 -3.19
N ASN A 10 4.92 -12.04 -3.10
CA ASN A 10 6.16 -12.03 -3.84
C ASN A 10 6.01 -12.00 -5.37
N ALA A 11 6.23 -10.85 -6.00
CA ALA A 11 6.40 -10.85 -7.45
C ALA A 11 7.71 -11.55 -7.89
N TRP A 12 8.73 -11.58 -7.02
CA TRP A 12 10.14 -11.72 -7.41
C TRP A 12 10.96 -12.85 -6.76
N GLY A 13 10.39 -13.68 -5.89
CA GLY A 13 11.12 -14.77 -5.22
C GLY A 13 11.80 -14.42 -3.88
N TYR A 14 11.67 -13.19 -3.38
CA TYR A 14 12.32 -12.75 -2.12
C TYR A 14 11.60 -13.04 -0.79
N THR A 15 10.29 -13.28 -0.79
CA THR A 15 9.53 -13.67 0.41
C THR A 15 9.13 -15.15 0.39
N TRP A 16 9.37 -15.83 1.50
CA TRP A 16 9.09 -17.26 1.68
C TRP A 16 7.59 -17.55 1.90
N CYS A 17 6.80 -16.54 2.27
CA CYS A 17 5.37 -16.69 2.63
C CYS A 17 4.45 -17.14 1.46
N MET A 18 4.94 -17.07 0.22
CA MET A 18 4.21 -17.55 -0.97
C MET A 18 4.62 -18.97 -1.38
N ASP A 19 5.38 -19.71 -0.55
CA ASP A 19 5.83 -21.08 -0.82
C ASP A 19 6.52 -21.23 -2.19
N GLY A 20 7.36 -20.25 -2.55
CA GLY A 20 8.06 -20.20 -3.83
C GLY A 20 7.20 -19.84 -5.05
N ILE A 21 5.92 -19.55 -4.87
CA ILE A 21 5.03 -19.08 -5.95
C ILE A 21 5.37 -17.62 -6.28
N THR A 22 5.86 -17.38 -7.50
CA THR A 22 6.15 -16.02 -7.99
C THR A 22 5.22 -15.63 -9.12
N TYR A 23 4.99 -14.33 -9.26
CA TYR A 23 4.14 -13.77 -10.32
C TYR A 23 4.67 -14.15 -11.72
N ASN A 24 5.99 -14.04 -11.92
CA ASN A 24 6.62 -14.31 -13.22
C ASN A 24 6.64 -15.79 -13.59
N ALA A 25 6.68 -16.70 -12.61
CA ALA A 25 6.67 -18.14 -12.89
C ALA A 25 5.27 -18.64 -13.26
N SER A 26 4.22 -18.16 -12.59
CA SER A 26 2.84 -18.51 -12.92
C SER A 26 1.84 -17.50 -12.34
N GLN A 27 1.37 -16.58 -13.18
CA GLN A 27 0.39 -15.58 -12.76
C GLN A 27 -0.91 -16.22 -12.24
N GLN A 28 -1.40 -17.28 -12.90
CA GLN A 28 -2.62 -17.95 -12.49
C GLN A 28 -2.47 -18.57 -11.09
N ARG A 29 -1.38 -19.31 -10.84
CA ARG A 29 -1.11 -19.91 -9.52
C ARG A 29 -0.91 -18.84 -8.45
N TYR A 30 -0.18 -17.79 -8.77
CA TYR A 30 0.04 -16.64 -7.89
C TYR A 30 -1.30 -16.01 -7.45
N PHE A 31 -2.15 -15.65 -8.40
CA PHE A 31 -3.44 -15.01 -8.11
C PHE A 31 -4.45 -15.96 -7.44
N THR A 32 -4.39 -17.25 -7.75
CA THR A 32 -5.22 -18.27 -7.08
C THR A 32 -4.85 -18.36 -5.60
N ARG A 33 -3.55 -18.45 -5.30
CA ARG A 33 -3.06 -18.43 -3.91
C ARG A 33 -3.44 -17.13 -3.20
N TYR A 34 -3.21 -15.99 -3.84
CA TYR A 34 -3.54 -14.68 -3.28
C TYR A 34 -5.01 -14.56 -2.87
N LYS A 35 -5.92 -15.03 -3.73
CA LYS A 35 -7.36 -15.03 -3.45
C LYS A 35 -7.75 -15.98 -2.32
N ALA A 36 -7.10 -17.15 -2.23
CA ALA A 36 -7.32 -18.07 -1.12
C ALA A 36 -6.86 -17.47 0.21
N ASP A 37 -5.68 -16.85 0.23
CA ASP A 37 -5.10 -16.23 1.43
C ASP A 37 -5.93 -15.01 1.88
N LEU A 38 -6.46 -14.21 0.96
CA LEU A 38 -7.41 -13.12 1.26
C LEU A 38 -8.64 -13.60 2.03
N ARG A 39 -9.26 -14.69 1.56
CA ARG A 39 -10.43 -15.27 2.23
C ARG A 39 -10.05 -15.83 3.59
N ARG A 40 -8.98 -16.62 3.64
CA ARG A 40 -8.53 -17.28 4.87
C ARG A 40 -8.16 -16.28 5.95
N LEU A 41 -7.43 -15.21 5.60
CA LEU A 41 -7.09 -14.17 6.55
C LEU A 41 -8.35 -13.45 7.06
N THR A 42 -9.30 -13.14 6.18
CA THR A 42 -10.55 -12.47 6.58
C THR A 42 -11.32 -13.30 7.60
N GLU A 43 -11.37 -14.63 7.41
CA GLU A 43 -11.96 -15.57 8.37
C GLU A 43 -11.20 -15.61 9.69
N GLN A 44 -9.86 -15.62 9.65
CA GLN A 44 -9.02 -15.63 10.86
C GLN A 44 -9.21 -14.36 11.68
N ILE A 45 -9.25 -13.19 11.02
CA ILE A 45 -9.52 -11.91 11.68
C ILE A 45 -10.93 -11.90 12.29
N ALA A 46 -11.92 -12.43 11.58
CA ALA A 46 -13.27 -12.54 12.10
C ALA A 46 -13.34 -13.42 13.34
N ALA A 47 -12.71 -14.61 13.30
CA ALA A 47 -12.66 -15.54 14.42
C ALA A 47 -11.93 -14.95 15.64
N ALA A 48 -10.80 -14.27 15.43
CA ALA A 48 -10.05 -13.61 16.48
C ALA A 48 -10.83 -12.47 17.17
N GLY A 49 -11.79 -11.85 16.47
CA GLY A 49 -12.66 -10.81 17.01
C GLY A 49 -13.77 -11.31 17.96
N GLY A 50 -13.96 -12.62 18.08
CA GLY A 50 -15.00 -13.20 18.93
C GLY A 50 -16.40 -12.69 18.57
N THR A 51 -17.11 -12.12 19.56
CA THR A 51 -18.47 -11.59 19.37
C THR A 51 -18.53 -10.31 18.54
N ARG A 52 -17.38 -9.65 18.30
CA ARG A 52 -17.32 -8.41 17.53
C ARG A 52 -16.14 -8.42 16.57
N ARG A 53 -16.40 -8.93 15.37
CA ARG A 53 -15.47 -8.88 14.24
C ARG A 53 -14.94 -7.45 14.02
N PRO A 54 -13.62 -7.21 14.04
CA PRO A 54 -13.08 -5.92 13.63
C PRO A 54 -13.27 -5.72 12.12
N ARG A 55 -13.48 -4.47 11.70
CA ARG A 55 -13.56 -4.13 10.27
C ARG A 55 -12.15 -4.09 9.69
N ILE A 56 -11.95 -4.69 8.53
CA ILE A 56 -10.67 -4.58 7.83
C ILE A 56 -10.68 -3.28 7.01
N VAL A 57 -9.54 -2.58 6.99
CA VAL A 57 -9.26 -1.49 6.07
C VAL A 57 -8.25 -2.01 5.07
N TRP A 58 -8.72 -2.41 3.89
CA TRP A 58 -7.88 -2.89 2.80
C TRP A 58 -7.17 -1.72 2.13
N VAL A 59 -5.85 -1.67 2.27
CA VAL A 59 -5.03 -0.59 1.74
C VAL A 59 -4.57 -0.96 0.33
N LEU A 60 -5.11 -0.28 -0.69
CA LEU A 60 -4.71 -0.50 -2.07
C LEU A 60 -3.24 -0.12 -2.26
N GLN A 61 -2.49 -0.98 -2.97
CA GLN A 61 -1.06 -0.81 -3.19
C GLN A 61 -0.76 0.37 -4.11
N GLY A 62 0.37 1.02 -3.84
CA GLY A 62 0.99 1.99 -4.75
C GLY A 62 1.50 1.34 -6.03
N PRO A 63 1.92 2.16 -7.00
CA PRO A 63 2.37 1.68 -8.30
C PRO A 63 3.66 0.85 -8.15
N ASP A 64 3.75 -0.24 -8.91
CA ASP A 64 4.93 -1.10 -9.00
C ASP A 64 5.62 -0.81 -10.34
N PRO A 65 6.88 -0.31 -10.33
CA PRO A 65 7.58 0.07 -11.56
C PRO A 65 7.90 -1.12 -12.46
N ILE A 66 7.84 -2.34 -11.93
CA ILE A 66 8.24 -3.55 -12.65
C ILE A 66 7.01 -4.40 -13.03
N THR A 67 6.05 -4.58 -12.13
CA THR A 67 4.82 -5.36 -12.38
C THR A 67 3.52 -4.57 -12.12
N PRO A 68 3.23 -3.51 -12.89
CA PRO A 68 2.07 -2.64 -12.64
C PRO A 68 0.72 -3.37 -12.76
N ASP A 69 0.60 -4.36 -13.66
CA ASP A 69 -0.63 -5.16 -13.81
C ASP A 69 -0.88 -6.06 -12.58
N ARG A 70 0.17 -6.53 -11.91
CA ARG A 70 0.04 -7.31 -10.67
C ARG A 70 -0.68 -6.49 -9.60
N VAL A 71 -0.20 -5.27 -9.36
CA VAL A 71 -0.81 -4.35 -8.38
C VAL A 71 -2.27 -4.08 -8.75
N ARG A 72 -2.56 -3.79 -10.02
CA ARG A 72 -3.93 -3.53 -10.49
C ARG A 72 -4.87 -4.67 -10.14
N ARG A 73 -4.48 -5.92 -10.43
CA ARG A 73 -5.30 -7.10 -10.14
C ARG A 73 -5.42 -7.39 -8.66
N VAL A 74 -4.35 -7.22 -7.88
CA VAL A 74 -4.38 -7.38 -6.42
C VAL A 74 -5.32 -6.36 -5.78
N ASN A 75 -5.23 -5.08 -6.17
CA ASN A 75 -6.11 -4.04 -5.66
C ASN A 75 -7.57 -4.36 -5.97
N HIS A 76 -7.86 -4.86 -7.18
CA HIS A 76 -9.21 -5.33 -7.51
C HIS A 76 -9.70 -6.46 -6.60
N MET A 77 -8.81 -7.39 -6.20
CA MET A 77 -9.18 -8.43 -5.24
C MET A 77 -9.45 -7.89 -3.85
N TYR A 78 -8.73 -6.86 -3.40
CA TYR A 78 -9.02 -6.16 -2.14
C TYR A 78 -10.39 -5.51 -2.17
N GLU A 79 -10.74 -4.82 -3.25
CA GLU A 79 -12.06 -4.20 -3.42
C GLU A 79 -13.17 -5.26 -3.38
N GLN A 80 -13.00 -6.36 -4.11
CA GLN A 80 -13.95 -7.49 -4.10
C GLN A 80 -14.12 -8.09 -2.71
N GLN A 81 -13.00 -8.32 -2.00
CA GLN A 81 -13.03 -8.88 -0.65
C GLN A 81 -13.68 -7.91 0.35
N ALA A 82 -13.39 -6.60 0.22
CA ALA A 82 -13.98 -5.57 1.06
C ALA A 82 -15.50 -5.51 0.88
N ALA A 83 -15.96 -5.48 -0.37
CA ALA A 83 -17.39 -5.49 -0.70
C ALA A 83 -18.09 -6.74 -0.17
N ALA A 84 -17.47 -7.92 -0.29
CA ALA A 84 -18.05 -9.18 0.18
C ALA A 84 -18.17 -9.29 1.71
N SER A 85 -17.38 -8.53 2.47
CA SER A 85 -17.30 -8.63 3.94
C SER A 85 -17.82 -7.39 4.69
N GLY A 86 -18.24 -6.35 3.96
CA GLY A 86 -18.64 -5.06 4.55
C GLY A 86 -17.46 -4.29 5.17
N ASP A 87 -16.25 -4.57 4.69
CA ASP A 87 -15.01 -3.91 5.10
C ASP A 87 -14.78 -2.60 4.33
N LEU A 88 -13.70 -1.90 4.68
CA LEU A 88 -13.34 -0.61 4.10
C LEU A 88 -12.19 -0.78 3.10
N VAL A 89 -12.13 0.14 2.15
CA VAL A 89 -11.01 0.29 1.21
C VAL A 89 -10.40 1.67 1.41
N ALA A 90 -9.08 1.72 1.55
CA ALA A 90 -8.31 2.95 1.50
C ALA A 90 -7.42 2.93 0.26
N ASP A 91 -7.69 3.82 -0.71
CA ASP A 91 -6.86 3.93 -1.91
C ASP A 91 -5.59 4.75 -1.64
N ALA A 92 -4.78 4.27 -0.70
CA ALA A 92 -3.54 4.92 -0.32
C ALA A 92 -2.57 4.98 -1.52
N GLY A 93 -2.53 3.94 -2.36
CA GLY A 93 -1.72 3.92 -3.57
C GLY A 93 -2.00 5.07 -4.55
N ALA A 94 -3.22 5.60 -4.61
CA ALA A 94 -3.52 6.78 -5.42
C ALA A 94 -2.77 8.04 -4.97
N THR A 95 -2.54 8.18 -3.65
CA THR A 95 -1.86 9.36 -3.09
C THR A 95 -0.37 9.45 -3.46
N VAL A 96 0.20 8.32 -3.88
CA VAL A 96 1.60 8.16 -4.31
C VAL A 96 1.70 7.85 -5.81
N SER A 97 0.66 8.20 -6.57
CA SER A 97 0.61 8.07 -8.04
C SER A 97 0.29 9.42 -8.70
N PRO A 98 0.64 9.63 -9.98
CA PRO A 98 0.14 10.76 -10.74
C PRO A 98 -1.40 10.75 -10.82
N ALA A 99 -2.01 11.93 -10.84
CA ALA A 99 -3.47 12.09 -10.71
C ALA A 99 -4.28 11.38 -11.81
N ASP A 100 -3.73 11.32 -13.02
CA ASP A 100 -4.31 10.70 -14.21
C ASP A 100 -3.71 9.32 -14.52
N ALA A 101 -2.82 8.81 -13.66
CA ALA A 101 -2.07 7.60 -13.90
C ALA A 101 -1.89 6.76 -12.63
N ARG A 102 -3.01 6.28 -12.06
CA ARG A 102 -3.09 5.51 -10.79
C ARG A 102 -2.09 4.36 -10.62
N TYR A 103 -1.63 3.75 -11.70
CA TYR A 103 -0.71 2.61 -11.65
C TYR A 103 0.67 2.92 -12.24
N THR A 104 0.97 4.19 -12.48
CA THR A 104 2.26 4.63 -13.01
C THR A 104 3.17 5.01 -11.85
N TRP A 105 4.35 4.39 -11.81
CA TRP A 105 5.36 4.72 -10.82
C TRP A 105 5.91 6.12 -11.07
N SER A 106 6.14 6.87 -9.99
CA SER A 106 6.80 8.17 -10.07
C SER A 106 7.73 8.35 -8.88
N GLN A 107 8.94 8.83 -9.15
CA GLN A 107 9.87 9.19 -8.10
C GLN A 107 9.46 10.48 -7.38
N TYR A 108 8.84 11.40 -8.13
CA TYR A 108 8.45 12.71 -7.66
C TYR A 108 7.00 13.01 -8.00
N LEU A 109 6.28 13.67 -7.10
CA LEU A 109 4.94 14.20 -7.36
C LEU A 109 4.88 15.69 -7.01
N PRO A 110 3.89 16.45 -7.52
CA PRO A 110 3.61 17.79 -7.00
C PRO A 110 3.47 17.76 -5.48
N CYS A 111 3.89 18.84 -4.80
CA CYS A 111 3.60 18.96 -3.37
C CYS A 111 2.09 19.13 -3.16
N THR A 112 1.54 18.45 -2.16
CA THR A 112 0.15 18.61 -1.75
C THR A 112 -0.02 19.89 -0.92
N ALA A 113 -1.27 20.34 -0.74
CA ALA A 113 -1.57 21.45 0.16
C ALA A 113 -1.01 21.22 1.58
N TYR A 114 -1.11 19.99 2.10
CA TYR A 114 -0.54 19.65 3.40
C TYR A 114 0.99 19.83 3.42
N GLU A 115 1.68 19.47 2.35
CA GLU A 115 3.14 19.61 2.24
C GLU A 115 3.58 21.06 2.01
N HIS A 116 2.72 21.91 1.44
CA HIS A 116 2.94 23.36 1.40
C HIS A 116 2.82 24.01 2.78
N GLU A 117 1.83 23.58 3.57
CA GLU A 117 1.66 24.02 4.97
C GLU A 117 2.77 23.48 5.88
N HIS A 118 3.31 22.29 5.57
CA HIS A 118 4.34 21.61 6.33
C HIS A 118 5.59 21.44 5.47
N ARG A 119 6.33 22.54 5.26
CA ARG A 119 7.41 22.66 4.27
C ARG A 119 8.47 21.55 4.33
N ASP A 120 8.68 20.95 5.50
CA ASP A 120 9.60 19.81 5.68
C ASP A 120 9.21 18.55 4.88
N TYR A 121 7.98 18.46 4.36
CA TYR A 121 7.50 17.37 3.51
C TYR A 121 7.45 17.72 2.02
N CYS A 122 7.72 18.96 1.62
CA CYS A 122 7.89 19.33 0.22
C CYS A 122 9.39 19.33 -0.09
N THR A 123 9.94 18.19 -0.52
CA THR A 123 11.40 17.99 -0.55
C THR A 123 12.13 18.83 -1.60
N GLN A 124 11.42 19.35 -2.61
CA GLN A 124 11.95 20.26 -3.63
C GLN A 124 11.01 21.47 -3.79
N PRO A 125 10.97 22.40 -2.81
CA PRO A 125 9.99 23.47 -2.79
C PRO A 125 10.17 24.44 -3.97
N GLY A 126 11.40 24.67 -4.42
CA GLY A 126 11.68 25.53 -5.60
C GLY A 126 11.19 24.97 -6.94
N ARG A 127 10.74 23.70 -6.97
CA ARG A 127 10.18 23.03 -8.16
C ARG A 127 8.73 22.60 -7.97
N ASP A 128 8.15 22.90 -6.80
CA ASP A 128 6.86 22.37 -6.36
C ASP A 128 6.78 20.83 -6.50
N ARG A 129 7.84 20.14 -6.06
CA ARG A 129 7.93 18.67 -6.10
C ARG A 129 8.30 18.10 -4.75
N THR A 130 7.84 16.88 -4.51
CA THR A 130 8.25 16.08 -3.37
C THR A 130 8.71 14.70 -3.84
N ALA A 131 9.77 14.19 -3.20
CA ALA A 131 10.32 12.87 -3.43
C ALA A 131 9.47 11.83 -2.71
N LEU A 132 9.08 10.80 -3.45
CA LEU A 132 8.44 9.61 -2.88
C LEU A 132 9.45 8.51 -2.57
N HIS A 133 10.53 8.46 -3.34
CA HIS A 133 11.53 7.40 -3.32
C HIS A 133 12.94 7.99 -3.22
N LEU A 134 13.85 7.27 -2.55
CA LEU A 134 15.28 7.56 -2.59
C LEU A 134 15.82 7.23 -4.00
N ASP A 135 16.78 8.01 -4.52
CA ASP A 135 17.21 7.95 -5.94
C ASP A 135 17.56 6.54 -6.45
N GLN A 136 18.13 5.69 -5.61
CA GLN A 136 18.54 4.32 -5.97
C GLN A 136 17.61 3.25 -5.39
N ASP A 137 16.50 3.65 -4.77
CA ASP A 137 15.51 2.75 -4.16
C ASP A 137 14.11 3.04 -4.73
N TYR A 138 13.78 2.36 -5.82
CA TYR A 138 12.49 2.50 -6.50
C TYR A 138 11.35 1.72 -5.81
N LEU A 139 11.64 0.98 -4.73
CA LEU A 139 10.67 0.13 -4.04
C LEU A 139 10.12 0.79 -2.78
N HIS A 140 11.00 1.38 -1.96
CA HIS A 140 10.62 1.85 -0.64
C HIS A 140 10.25 3.33 -0.66
N PHE A 141 9.22 3.69 0.10
CA PHE A 141 8.85 5.09 0.32
C PHE A 141 9.71 5.79 1.37
N CYS A 142 10.60 5.06 2.07
CA CYS A 142 11.51 5.68 3.03
C CYS A 142 12.63 6.40 2.27
N LEU A 143 12.84 7.69 2.58
CA LEU A 143 13.91 8.49 1.98
C LEU A 143 15.28 8.29 2.65
N ALA A 144 15.43 7.24 3.46
CA ALA A 144 16.70 6.80 4.01
C ALA A 144 17.04 5.41 3.47
N PRO A 145 18.33 5.07 3.29
CA PRO A 145 18.75 3.76 2.84
C PRO A 145 18.17 2.62 3.69
N THR A 146 17.79 1.53 3.04
CA THR A 146 17.37 0.32 3.74
C THR A 146 18.53 -0.33 4.47
N THR A 147 18.26 -0.84 5.67
CA THR A 147 19.24 -1.54 6.51
C THR A 147 18.86 -3.01 6.66
N ALA A 148 19.87 -3.88 6.83
CA ALA A 148 19.64 -5.33 7.03
C ALA A 148 18.75 -5.65 8.24
N THR A 149 18.74 -4.77 9.25
CA THR A 149 17.80 -4.84 10.37
C THR A 149 16.60 -3.93 10.08
N PRO A 150 15.36 -4.46 10.02
CA PRO A 150 14.18 -3.63 9.83
C PRO A 150 14.03 -2.59 10.95
N LYS A 151 13.85 -1.33 10.58
CA LYS A 151 13.58 -0.21 11.49
C LYS A 151 12.54 0.73 10.88
N PRO A 152 11.76 1.46 11.68
CA PRO A 152 10.96 2.57 11.18
C PRO A 152 11.81 3.55 10.38
N CYS A 153 11.21 4.18 9.39
CA CYS A 153 11.93 5.16 8.59
C CYS A 153 12.42 6.32 9.48
N PRO A 154 13.74 6.59 9.54
CA PRO A 154 14.30 7.57 10.47
C PRO A 154 14.16 9.01 10.00
N VAL A 155 13.66 9.23 8.77
CA VAL A 155 13.52 10.53 8.14
C VAL A 155 12.09 10.77 7.69
N ARG A 156 11.70 12.05 7.60
CA ARG A 156 10.41 12.44 7.03
C ARG A 156 10.35 11.99 5.58
N SER A 157 9.32 11.20 5.30
CA SER A 157 9.14 10.55 4.00
C SER A 157 7.72 10.84 3.50
N PRO A 158 7.57 11.71 2.49
CA PRO A 158 6.27 12.12 1.95
C PRO A 158 5.41 10.93 1.50
N GLY A 159 6.01 9.92 0.85
CA GLY A 159 5.30 8.71 0.46
C GLY A 159 4.64 7.98 1.64
N ILE A 160 5.37 7.80 2.75
CA ILE A 160 4.83 7.20 3.98
C ILE A 160 3.71 8.06 4.56
N LEU A 161 3.93 9.38 4.66
CA LEU A 161 2.94 10.32 5.19
C LEU A 161 1.64 10.26 4.39
N ARG A 162 1.71 10.31 3.05
CA ARG A 162 0.54 10.30 2.17
C ARG A 162 -0.29 9.02 2.33
N ILE A 163 0.39 7.85 2.34
CA ILE A 163 -0.25 6.56 2.61
C ILE A 163 -0.97 6.57 3.96
N THR A 164 -0.28 6.98 5.02
CA THR A 164 -0.85 6.99 6.38
C THR A 164 -2.02 7.95 6.51
N ARG A 165 -1.94 9.12 5.89
CA ARG A 165 -3.03 10.11 5.92
C ARG A 165 -4.29 9.58 5.25
N GLU A 166 -4.18 8.87 4.13
CA GLU A 166 -5.33 8.29 3.44
C GLU A 166 -6.00 7.18 4.27
N ILE A 167 -5.20 6.30 4.86
CA ILE A 167 -5.72 5.27 5.79
C ILE A 167 -6.47 5.94 6.94
N THR A 168 -5.88 6.99 7.52
CA THR A 168 -6.46 7.71 8.66
C THR A 168 -7.76 8.44 8.27
N ARG A 169 -7.81 9.03 7.07
CA ARG A 169 -9.01 9.68 6.52
C ARG A 169 -10.17 8.68 6.45
N VAL A 170 -9.95 7.51 5.86
CA VAL A 170 -10.98 6.47 5.69
C VAL A 170 -11.48 5.93 7.03
N ILE A 171 -10.58 5.71 8.00
CA ILE A 171 -10.98 5.32 9.36
C ILE A 171 -11.80 6.43 10.01
N GLY A 172 -11.34 7.67 9.93
CA GLY A 172 -12.00 8.83 10.53
C GLY A 172 -13.40 9.12 9.99
N GLU A 173 -13.62 8.93 8.68
CA GLU A 173 -14.94 9.07 8.04
C GLU A 173 -15.96 8.02 8.50
N ARG A 174 -15.50 6.90 9.06
CA ARG A 174 -16.36 5.82 9.54
C ARG A 174 -16.56 5.81 11.06
N ALA A 175 -15.71 6.52 11.79
CA ALA A 175 -15.82 6.69 13.23
C ALA A 175 -16.74 7.87 13.62
N ARG A 176 -17.05 8.75 12.66
CA ARG A 176 -18.05 9.82 12.78
C ARG A 176 -19.45 9.27 12.48
#